data_AF-Q5DAC2-F1
#
_entry.id   AF-Q5DAC2-F1
#
_cell.length_a   1.000
_cell.length_b   1.000
_cell.length_c   1.000
_cell.angle_alpha   90.00
_cell.angle_beta   90.00
_cell.angle_gamma   90.00
#
_symmetry.space_group_name_H-M   'P 1'
#
loop_
_entity.id
_entity.type
_entity.pdbx_description
1 polymer ?
#
loop_
_entity_poly.entity_id
_entity_poly.type
_entity_poly.pdbx_seq_one_letter_code
_entity_poly.pdbx_strand_id
1 'polypeptide(L)'
;MPPKCNCLRSGEMHTFLASYLVPGDIVCLSVGDRLPADLRLFDLVDLRMDESSLTGETEAVPKSPDVLCANFPISNMTEVQFSSTNNVNIGDNKAVERLRGCHDLVNIGFMGTLVCSGTAKGLVIGTGEHSEFGEVFRMMHLEEAPRTPLQKSMDKLGKHLSAISLIIISSIVIIGLFQGRHILELLNIGVSLAVAAIPEGLPIVVTVTLAIGQMRMAARNAIVRRLPAVETLGCVNVVCSDKTGTMTKNEMTVSHIVTGSFERYTIPIQQVNKHTDTVCLRVDNFNYINSFAASSGINVTNDITNTTTIKLNEISSQSTGMSNRTNHHLSQMSQTNVRSASFSELRTPYYYPPSLDSILQIGCICNNATIRNDQLFGQPTEGALLRLAAQFHALDERAFYTRLQEWPFSSESKMMIVKCVRNISH
;
A
#
# COMPACT_ATOMS: atom_id res chain seq x y z
N MET A 1 -19.36 -4.70 3.64
CA MET A 1 -20.52 -5.56 3.36
C MET A 1 -21.23 -5.07 2.11
N PRO A 2 -21.48 -5.91 1.09
CA PRO A 2 -22.40 -5.57 0.01
C PRO A 2 -23.83 -5.38 0.59
N PRO A 3 -24.64 -4.46 0.04
CA PRO A 3 -25.98 -4.20 0.55
C PRO A 3 -26.96 -5.35 0.24
N LYS A 4 -26.75 -6.08 -0.86
CA LYS A 4 -27.59 -7.19 -1.31
C LYS A 4 -26.73 -8.40 -1.64
N CYS A 5 -27.34 -9.59 -1.58
CA CYS A 5 -26.72 -10.85 -1.97
C CYS A 5 -27.71 -11.73 -2.73
N ASN A 6 -27.18 -12.63 -3.54
CA ASN A 6 -27.94 -13.66 -4.25
C ASN A 6 -27.84 -14.97 -3.46
N CYS A 7 -28.98 -15.50 -3.03
CA CYS A 7 -29.07 -16.68 -2.18
C CYS A 7 -30.05 -17.69 -2.80
N LEU A 8 -29.71 -18.97 -2.73
CA LEU A 8 -30.59 -20.07 -3.09
C LEU A 8 -31.34 -20.53 -1.84
N ARG A 9 -32.67 -20.35 -1.80
CA ARG A 9 -33.54 -20.87 -0.72
C ARG A 9 -34.67 -21.66 -1.36
N SER A 10 -34.99 -22.84 -0.80
CA SER A 10 -36.04 -23.72 -1.33
C SER A 10 -35.89 -24.06 -2.83
N GLY A 11 -34.67 -24.04 -3.36
CA GLY A 11 -34.38 -24.29 -4.79
C GLY A 11 -34.58 -23.09 -5.72
N GLU A 12 -35.04 -21.94 -5.21
CA GLU A 12 -35.22 -20.72 -5.99
C GLU A 12 -34.18 -19.65 -5.63
N MET A 13 -33.80 -18.86 -6.64
CA MET A 13 -32.86 -17.75 -6.48
C MET A 13 -33.59 -16.52 -5.94
N HIS A 14 -33.15 -16.07 -4.76
CA HIS A 14 -33.66 -14.86 -4.13
C HIS A 14 -32.54 -13.83 -3.96
N THR A 15 -32.85 -12.58 -4.29
CA THR A 15 -31.97 -11.44 -4.00
C THR A 15 -32.56 -10.61 -2.87
N PHE A 16 -31.88 -10.53 -1.75
CA PHE A 16 -32.32 -9.75 -0.58
C PHE A 16 -31.14 -9.08 0.12
N LEU A 17 -31.40 -8.34 1.20
CA LEU A 17 -30.36 -7.63 1.95
C LEU A 17 -29.38 -8.61 2.61
N ALA A 18 -28.08 -8.35 2.48
CA ALA A 18 -27.05 -9.22 3.07
C ALA A 18 -27.20 -9.37 4.61
N SER A 19 -27.83 -8.40 5.27
CA SER A 19 -28.14 -8.44 6.71
C SER A 19 -29.12 -9.55 7.12
N TYR A 20 -29.88 -10.14 6.19
CA TYR A 20 -30.81 -11.24 6.46
C TYR A 20 -30.21 -12.63 6.18
N LEU A 21 -28.92 -12.70 5.85
CA LEU A 21 -28.22 -13.98 5.72
C LEU A 21 -28.04 -14.61 7.09
N VAL A 22 -28.23 -15.93 7.13
CA VAL A 22 -28.00 -16.74 8.33
C VAL A 22 -27.09 -17.92 7.98
N PRO A 23 -26.34 -18.47 8.96
CA PRO A 23 -25.61 -19.71 8.76
C PRO A 23 -26.51 -20.82 8.20
N GLY A 24 -26.02 -21.53 7.18
CA GLY A 24 -26.77 -22.53 6.44
C GLY A 24 -27.42 -22.06 5.13
N ASP A 25 -27.48 -20.75 4.88
CA ASP A 25 -27.89 -20.23 3.56
C ASP A 25 -26.86 -20.59 2.47
N ILE A 26 -27.32 -20.75 1.23
CA ILE A 26 -26.44 -20.96 0.07
C ILE A 26 -26.34 -19.67 -0.72
N VAL A 27 -25.15 -19.08 -0.78
CA VAL A 27 -24.88 -17.86 -1.55
C VAL A 27 -24.31 -18.24 -2.91
N CYS A 28 -24.81 -17.60 -3.97
CA CYS A 28 -24.26 -17.73 -5.32
C CYS A 28 -23.44 -16.48 -5.67
N LEU A 29 -22.24 -16.71 -6.18
CA LEU A 29 -21.22 -15.71 -6.46
C LEU A 29 -20.91 -15.67 -7.96
N SER A 30 -20.84 -14.46 -8.50
CA SER A 30 -20.38 -14.16 -9.85
C SER A 30 -19.20 -13.18 -9.83
N VAL A 31 -18.52 -13.04 -10.96
CA VAL A 31 -17.44 -12.06 -11.12
C VAL A 31 -17.92 -10.65 -10.74
N GLY A 32 -17.15 -9.99 -9.89
CA GLY A 32 -17.44 -8.64 -9.38
C GLY A 32 -18.25 -8.62 -8.09
N ASP A 33 -18.80 -9.74 -7.63
CA ASP A 33 -19.49 -9.81 -6.34
C ASP A 33 -18.50 -9.69 -5.19
N ARG A 34 -18.90 -8.98 -4.13
CA ARG A 34 -18.24 -9.03 -2.83
C ARG A 34 -18.92 -10.06 -1.95
N LEU A 35 -18.14 -10.81 -1.17
CA LEU A 35 -18.70 -11.84 -0.31
C LEU A 35 -19.48 -11.19 0.86
N PRO A 36 -20.76 -11.55 1.06
CA PRO A 36 -21.60 -10.97 2.10
C PRO A 36 -21.39 -11.60 3.48
N ALA A 37 -20.74 -12.76 3.55
CA ALA A 37 -20.51 -13.55 4.75
C ALA A 37 -19.29 -14.46 4.52
N ASP A 38 -18.84 -15.16 5.55
CA ASP A 38 -17.86 -16.25 5.37
C ASP A 38 -18.58 -17.47 4.81
N LEU A 39 -18.00 -18.04 3.74
CA LEU A 39 -18.61 -19.10 2.94
C LEU A 39 -17.69 -20.32 2.83
N ARG A 40 -18.22 -21.52 3.08
CA ARG A 40 -17.60 -22.77 2.65
C ARG A 40 -18.00 -23.04 1.20
N LEU A 41 -17.03 -22.94 0.29
CA LEU A 41 -17.24 -23.08 -1.16
C LEU A 41 -17.36 -24.56 -1.53
N PHE A 42 -18.41 -24.98 -2.23
CA PHE A 42 -18.59 -26.41 -2.57
C PHE A 42 -18.84 -26.68 -4.06
N ASP A 43 -19.21 -25.65 -4.82
CA ASP A 43 -19.45 -25.71 -6.27
C ASP A 43 -18.76 -24.49 -6.87
N LEU A 44 -17.76 -24.67 -7.72
CA LEU A 44 -16.98 -23.56 -8.27
C LEU A 44 -16.39 -23.87 -9.65
N VAL A 45 -16.23 -22.82 -10.45
CA VAL A 45 -15.64 -22.85 -11.79
C VAL A 45 -14.64 -21.70 -11.91
N ASP A 46 -13.35 -22.04 -12.01
CA ASP A 46 -12.21 -21.10 -12.14
C ASP A 46 -12.29 -19.87 -11.20
N LEU A 47 -12.65 -20.14 -9.95
CA LEU A 47 -12.91 -19.12 -8.96
C LEU A 47 -11.59 -18.56 -8.40
N ARG A 48 -11.41 -17.26 -8.55
CA ARG A 48 -10.32 -16.52 -7.91
C ARG A 48 -10.88 -15.36 -7.11
N MET A 49 -10.33 -15.15 -5.91
CA MET A 49 -10.76 -14.08 -5.00
C MET A 49 -9.60 -13.17 -4.60
N ASP A 50 -9.87 -11.87 -4.56
CA ASP A 50 -8.98 -10.87 -4.00
C ASP A 50 -9.20 -10.79 -2.48
N GLU A 51 -8.20 -11.31 -1.75
CA GLU A 51 -8.16 -11.36 -0.29
C GLU A 51 -7.24 -10.27 0.30
N SER A 52 -6.90 -9.23 -0.46
CA SER A 52 -6.05 -8.12 -0.02
C SER A 52 -6.59 -7.40 1.21
N SER A 53 -7.91 -7.37 1.37
CA SER A 53 -8.55 -6.74 2.53
C SER A 53 -8.30 -7.49 3.84
N LEU A 54 -7.97 -8.79 3.78
CA LEU A 54 -7.69 -9.63 4.95
C LEU A 54 -6.18 -9.87 5.13
N THR A 55 -5.46 -10.03 4.02
CA THR A 55 -4.08 -10.50 4.01
C THR A 55 -3.06 -9.42 3.67
N GLY A 56 -3.50 -8.31 3.07
CA GLY A 56 -2.62 -7.27 2.53
C GLY A 56 -1.92 -7.65 1.23
N GLU A 57 -2.12 -8.85 0.70
CA GLU A 57 -1.53 -9.30 -0.57
C GLU A 57 -2.51 -9.07 -1.73
N THR A 58 -2.01 -8.58 -2.86
CA THR A 58 -2.85 -8.16 -4.01
C THR A 58 -3.06 -9.20 -5.08
N GLU A 59 -2.42 -10.36 -4.98
CA GLU A 59 -2.62 -11.44 -5.93
C GLU A 59 -3.92 -12.19 -5.62
N ALA A 60 -4.77 -12.37 -6.63
CA ALA A 60 -6.02 -13.10 -6.50
C ALA A 60 -5.75 -14.59 -6.26
N VAL A 61 -6.28 -15.12 -5.16
CA VAL A 61 -6.05 -16.49 -4.70
C VAL A 61 -7.02 -17.45 -5.39
N PRO A 62 -6.54 -18.54 -6.01
CA PRO A 62 -7.40 -19.58 -6.59
C PRO A 62 -8.07 -20.39 -5.47
N LYS A 63 -9.36 -20.70 -5.66
CA LYS A 63 -10.17 -21.45 -4.69
C LYS A 63 -10.49 -22.87 -5.18
N SER A 64 -10.61 -23.81 -4.25
CA SER A 64 -10.95 -25.22 -4.51
C SER A 64 -12.11 -25.68 -3.62
N PRO A 65 -13.05 -26.53 -4.10
CA PRO A 65 -14.11 -27.05 -3.26
C PRO A 65 -13.62 -28.17 -2.32
N ASP A 66 -12.43 -28.72 -2.60
CA ASP A 66 -11.91 -29.91 -1.93
C ASP A 66 -11.75 -29.70 -0.42
N VAL A 67 -11.86 -30.81 0.32
CA VAL A 67 -11.56 -30.81 1.74
C VAL A 67 -10.05 -30.70 1.87
N LEU A 68 -9.60 -29.70 2.63
CA LEU A 68 -8.20 -29.55 2.98
C LEU A 68 -7.85 -30.69 3.95
N CYS A 69 -7.14 -31.70 3.47
CA CYS A 69 -6.66 -32.78 4.33
C CYS A 69 -5.64 -32.20 5.31
N ALA A 70 -5.76 -32.56 6.59
CA ALA A 70 -4.91 -32.10 7.70
C ALA A 70 -3.45 -32.61 7.66
N ASN A 71 -2.89 -32.86 6.47
CA ASN A 71 -1.48 -33.18 6.29
C ASN A 71 -0.70 -31.93 5.88
N PHE A 72 -0.86 -30.86 6.64
CA PHE A 72 0.23 -29.89 6.75
C PHE A 72 1.32 -30.57 7.58
N PRO A 73 2.58 -30.65 7.12
CA PRO A 73 3.66 -30.98 8.02
C PRO A 73 3.78 -29.83 9.01
N ILE A 74 3.05 -29.92 10.12
CA ILE A 74 3.23 -29.06 11.29
C ILE A 74 4.56 -29.48 11.90
N SER A 75 5.66 -29.08 11.28
CA SER A 75 6.98 -29.20 11.87
C SER A 75 7.05 -28.19 13.01
N ASN A 76 6.85 -28.72 14.22
CA ASN A 76 7.00 -28.05 15.52
C ASN A 76 5.87 -27.10 15.92
N MET A 77 4.74 -27.64 16.37
CA MET A 77 4.09 -27.12 17.58
C MET A 77 3.21 -28.19 18.21
N THR A 78 3.37 -28.34 19.52
CA THR A 78 2.53 -29.13 20.43
C THR A 78 1.05 -28.81 20.22
N GLU A 79 0.31 -29.81 19.75
CA GLU A 79 -1.14 -30.00 19.92
C GLU A 79 -2.03 -28.75 19.81
N VAL A 80 -2.28 -28.28 18.59
CA VAL A 80 -3.48 -27.46 18.31
C VAL A 80 -4.60 -28.40 17.87
N GLN A 81 -5.38 -28.89 18.85
CA GLN A 81 -6.66 -29.54 18.60
C GLN A 81 -7.64 -28.52 17.99
N PHE A 82 -8.13 -28.81 16.79
CA PHE A 82 -9.30 -28.15 16.22
C PHE A 82 -10.57 -28.65 16.94
N SER A 83 -10.77 -28.19 18.17
CA SER A 83 -11.98 -28.50 18.93
C SER A 83 -13.12 -27.59 18.45
N SER A 84 -14.03 -28.18 17.69
CA SER A 84 -15.35 -27.63 17.40
C SER A 84 -16.01 -27.16 18.69
N THR A 85 -16.40 -25.88 18.72
CA THR A 85 -17.47 -25.29 19.54
C THR A 85 -17.93 -26.13 20.73
N ASN A 86 -17.34 -25.92 21.91
CA ASN A 86 -18.02 -25.92 23.21
C ASN A 86 -16.99 -25.59 24.31
N ASN A 87 -17.23 -24.49 25.03
CA ASN A 87 -16.42 -23.93 26.13
C ASN A 87 -15.06 -23.35 25.74
N VAL A 88 -15.02 -22.04 25.42
CA VAL A 88 -13.74 -21.32 25.37
C VAL A 88 -13.86 -19.99 26.10
N ASN A 89 -13.01 -19.84 27.11
CA ASN A 89 -12.89 -18.68 27.96
C ASN A 89 -12.54 -17.42 27.17
N ILE A 90 -13.15 -16.31 27.58
CA ILE A 90 -12.92 -14.95 27.09
C ILE A 90 -11.48 -14.56 27.48
N GLY A 91 -10.50 -14.74 26.58
CA GLY A 91 -9.11 -14.37 26.87
C GLY A 91 -8.07 -14.79 25.83
N ASP A 92 -8.34 -15.80 24.99
CA ASP A 92 -7.33 -16.31 24.06
C ASP A 92 -7.48 -15.69 22.66
N ASN A 93 -6.42 -15.06 22.16
CA ASN A 93 -6.31 -14.43 20.83
C ASN A 93 -6.32 -15.45 19.66
N LYS A 94 -7.24 -16.42 19.67
CA LYS A 94 -7.37 -17.48 18.65
C LYS A 94 -7.78 -16.96 17.28
N ALA A 95 -8.35 -15.75 17.19
CA ALA A 95 -8.65 -15.13 15.90
C ALA A 95 -7.34 -14.81 15.13
N VAL A 96 -6.31 -14.34 15.80
CA VAL A 96 -5.00 -14.02 15.18
C VAL A 96 -4.28 -15.28 14.72
N GLU A 97 -4.36 -16.37 15.50
CA GLU A 97 -3.79 -17.67 15.10
C GLU A 97 -4.55 -18.31 13.93
N ARG A 98 -5.89 -18.18 13.88
CA ARG A 98 -6.70 -18.63 12.73
C ARG A 98 -6.41 -17.85 11.44
N LEU A 99 -6.14 -16.54 11.55
CA LEU A 99 -5.77 -15.70 10.41
C LEU A 99 -4.39 -16.03 9.83
N ARG A 100 -3.43 -16.50 10.64
CA ARG A 100 -2.10 -16.88 10.15
C ARG A 100 -2.11 -18.01 9.11
N GLY A 101 -3.18 -18.80 9.05
CA GLY A 101 -3.39 -19.86 8.05
C GLY A 101 -4.52 -19.58 7.06
N CYS A 102 -5.10 -18.36 7.02
CA CYS A 102 -6.24 -18.09 6.14
C CYS A 102 -5.92 -18.23 4.65
N HIS A 103 -4.66 -17.98 4.26
CA HIS A 103 -4.15 -18.23 2.91
C HIS A 103 -4.25 -19.70 2.47
N ASP A 104 -4.14 -20.62 3.43
CA ASP A 104 -4.22 -22.05 3.15
C ASP A 104 -5.66 -22.54 3.00
N LEU A 105 -6.63 -21.74 3.46
CA LEU A 105 -8.06 -22.04 3.42
C LEU A 105 -8.65 -21.75 2.03
N VAL A 106 -8.13 -22.42 1.00
CA VAL A 106 -8.56 -22.25 -0.40
C VAL A 106 -10.00 -22.71 -0.65
N ASN A 107 -10.63 -23.37 0.30
CA ASN A 107 -12.02 -23.81 0.22
C ASN A 107 -13.01 -22.94 1.01
N ILE A 108 -12.50 -21.86 1.60
CA ILE A 108 -13.28 -20.83 2.28
C ILE A 108 -13.16 -19.52 1.51
N GLY A 109 -14.29 -18.82 1.36
CA GLY A 109 -14.33 -17.44 0.93
C GLY A 109 -14.67 -16.54 2.12
N PHE A 110 -13.84 -15.53 2.38
CA PHE A 110 -14.02 -14.64 3.52
C PHE A 110 -14.91 -13.45 3.20
N MET A 111 -15.68 -13.01 4.19
CA MET A 111 -16.54 -11.83 4.11
C MET A 111 -15.76 -10.59 3.66
N GLY A 112 -16.30 -9.86 2.67
CA GLY A 112 -15.74 -8.61 2.17
C GLY A 112 -14.71 -8.75 1.04
N THR A 113 -14.19 -9.95 0.79
CA THR A 113 -13.32 -10.24 -0.37
C THR A 113 -14.09 -10.11 -1.69
N LEU A 114 -13.36 -9.89 -2.79
CA LEU A 114 -13.94 -9.65 -4.11
C LEU A 114 -13.72 -10.87 -5.02
N VAL A 115 -14.74 -11.27 -5.77
CA VAL A 115 -14.61 -12.29 -6.80
C VAL A 115 -13.99 -11.68 -8.06
N CYS A 116 -12.77 -12.09 -8.39
CA CYS A 116 -12.03 -11.60 -9.56
C CYS A 116 -12.40 -12.34 -10.84
N SER A 117 -12.60 -13.65 -10.74
CA SER A 117 -12.95 -14.51 -11.87
C SER A 117 -13.77 -15.71 -11.41
N GLY A 118 -14.48 -16.33 -12.35
CA GLY A 118 -15.24 -17.55 -12.12
C GLY A 118 -16.61 -17.34 -11.50
N THR A 119 -17.25 -18.46 -11.18
CA THR A 119 -18.53 -18.51 -10.47
C THR A 119 -18.45 -19.55 -9.36
N ALA A 120 -19.21 -19.35 -8.29
CA ALA A 120 -19.25 -20.32 -7.20
C ALA A 120 -20.55 -20.30 -6.41
N LYS A 121 -20.81 -21.38 -5.68
CA LYS A 121 -21.78 -21.46 -4.60
C LYS A 121 -21.06 -21.82 -3.31
N GLY A 122 -21.47 -21.15 -2.24
CA GLY A 122 -20.92 -21.37 -0.92
C GLY A 122 -21.99 -21.42 0.15
N LEU A 123 -21.79 -22.27 1.14
CA LEU A 123 -22.63 -22.37 2.33
C LEU A 123 -22.17 -21.33 3.35
N VAL A 124 -23.08 -20.53 3.88
CA VAL A 124 -22.76 -19.54 4.92
C VAL A 124 -22.37 -20.26 6.20
N ILE A 125 -21.15 -19.99 6.68
CA ILE A 125 -20.61 -20.54 7.94
C ILE A 125 -20.52 -19.51 9.06
N GLY A 126 -20.35 -18.21 8.72
CA GLY A 126 -20.22 -17.13 9.69
C GLY A 126 -20.69 -15.80 9.12
N THR A 127 -21.44 -15.03 9.91
CA THR A 127 -22.04 -13.76 9.50
C THR A 127 -21.73 -12.65 10.50
N GLY A 128 -21.55 -11.42 10.04
CA GLY A 128 -21.40 -10.25 10.92
C GLY A 128 -20.22 -10.38 11.86
N GLU A 129 -20.42 -10.15 13.16
CA GLU A 129 -19.38 -10.27 14.21
C GLU A 129 -18.80 -11.68 14.33
N HIS A 130 -19.53 -12.72 13.91
CA HIS A 130 -19.08 -14.12 13.94
C HIS A 130 -18.33 -14.55 12.66
N SER A 131 -18.06 -13.62 11.74
CA SER A 131 -17.10 -13.84 10.65
C SER A 131 -15.67 -13.59 11.12
N GLU A 132 -14.68 -14.12 10.40
CA GLU A 132 -13.27 -13.89 10.70
C GLU A 132 -12.91 -12.39 10.62
N PHE A 133 -13.41 -11.68 9.61
CA PHE A 133 -13.23 -10.23 9.50
C PHE A 133 -14.00 -9.46 10.60
N GLY A 134 -15.19 -9.93 10.96
CA GLY A 134 -16.01 -9.36 12.04
C GLY A 134 -15.35 -9.46 13.41
N GLU A 135 -14.70 -10.59 13.69
CA GLU A 135 -13.96 -10.80 14.94
C GLU A 135 -12.73 -9.87 15.03
N VAL A 136 -11.99 -9.69 13.93
CA VAL A 136 -10.90 -8.69 13.86
C VAL A 136 -11.43 -7.29 14.15
N PHE A 137 -12.56 -6.93 13.53
CA PHE A 137 -13.17 -5.62 13.73
C PHE A 137 -13.64 -5.41 15.18
N ARG A 138 -14.19 -6.47 15.81
CA ARG A 138 -14.60 -6.48 17.21
C ARG A 138 -13.40 -6.29 18.13
N MET A 139 -12.31 -7.04 17.92
CA MET A 139 -11.07 -6.86 18.68
C MET A 139 -10.53 -5.44 18.57
N MET A 140 -10.56 -4.85 17.37
CA MET A 140 -10.09 -3.48 17.14
C MET A 140 -10.95 -2.42 17.85
N HIS A 141 -12.27 -2.64 17.98
CA HIS A 141 -13.18 -1.70 18.64
C HIS A 141 -13.18 -1.81 20.17
N LEU A 142 -12.85 -2.98 20.71
CA LEU A 142 -12.79 -3.20 22.15
C LEU A 142 -11.54 -2.59 22.80
N GLU A 143 -10.52 -2.27 22.00
CA GLU A 143 -9.28 -1.68 22.50
C GLU A 143 -9.38 -0.15 22.53
N GLU A 144 -9.63 0.41 23.71
CA GLU A 144 -9.58 1.86 23.89
C GLU A 144 -8.17 2.39 23.65
N ALA A 145 -8.07 3.49 22.90
CA ALA A 145 -6.78 4.11 22.60
C ALA A 145 -6.09 4.54 23.91
N PRO A 146 -4.82 4.14 24.13
CA PRO A 146 -4.12 4.47 25.37
C PRO A 146 -3.92 5.98 25.52
N ARG A 147 -3.98 6.47 26.76
CA ARG A 147 -3.65 7.88 27.07
C ARG A 147 -2.21 8.20 26.72
N THR A 148 -1.98 9.42 26.22
CA THR A 148 -0.65 9.87 25.78
C THR A 148 0.27 10.20 26.95
N PRO A 149 1.61 10.18 26.75
CA PRO A 149 2.58 10.50 27.79
C PRO A 149 2.38 11.86 28.50
N LEU A 150 2.02 12.92 27.77
CA LEU A 150 1.76 14.26 28.27
C LEU A 150 0.46 14.28 29.05
N GLN A 151 -0.58 13.59 28.58
CA GLN A 151 -1.82 13.46 29.33
C GLN A 151 -1.58 12.74 30.67
N LYS A 152 -0.79 11.67 30.69
CA LYS A 152 -0.36 11.00 31.93
C LYS A 152 0.44 11.91 32.85
N SER A 153 1.33 12.73 32.27
CA SER A 153 2.15 13.68 33.03
C SER A 153 1.31 14.81 33.62
N MET A 154 0.34 15.33 32.87
CA MET A 154 -0.64 16.32 33.33
C MET A 154 -1.52 15.78 34.45
N ASP A 155 -2.03 14.54 34.30
CA ASP A 155 -2.82 13.89 35.34
C ASP A 155 -2.01 13.71 36.63
N LYS A 156 -0.72 13.36 36.52
CA LYS A 156 0.19 13.23 37.67
C LYS A 156 0.46 14.58 38.34
N LEU A 157 0.73 15.62 37.56
CA LEU A 157 0.92 16.98 38.08
C LEU A 157 -0.34 17.50 38.77
N GLY A 158 -1.51 17.32 38.16
CA GLY A 158 -2.80 17.69 38.73
C GLY A 158 -3.07 16.99 40.06
N LYS A 159 -2.78 15.67 40.15
CA LYS A 159 -2.89 14.91 41.40
C LYS A 159 -1.94 15.43 42.49
N HIS A 160 -0.69 15.74 42.16
CA HIS A 160 0.26 16.29 43.13
C HIS A 160 -0.14 17.68 43.61
N LEU A 161 -0.52 18.58 42.70
CA LEU A 161 -0.97 19.93 43.07
C LEU A 161 -2.23 19.89 43.94
N SER A 162 -3.21 19.07 43.56
CA SER A 162 -4.44 18.90 44.33
C SER A 162 -4.21 18.27 45.71
N ALA A 163 -3.30 17.30 45.81
CA ALA A 163 -2.95 16.71 47.10
C ALA A 163 -2.26 17.73 48.02
N ILE A 164 -1.30 18.49 47.50
CA ILE A 164 -0.59 19.53 48.26
C ILE A 164 -1.56 20.64 48.69
N SER A 165 -2.45 21.10 47.79
CA SER A 165 -3.41 22.16 48.12
C SER A 165 -4.41 21.72 49.18
N LEU A 166 -4.90 20.48 49.12
CA LEU A 166 -5.78 19.93 50.16
C LEU A 166 -5.14 19.89 51.55
N ILE A 167 -3.85 19.52 51.63
CA ILE A 167 -3.10 19.52 52.89
C ILE A 167 -2.98 20.94 53.45
N ILE A 168 -2.67 21.92 52.59
CA ILE A 168 -2.54 23.33 52.99
C ILE A 168 -3.90 23.91 53.41
N ILE A 169 -4.96 23.65 52.66
CA ILE A 169 -6.31 24.14 52.98
C ILE A 169 -6.79 23.53 54.30
N SER A 170 -6.60 22.22 54.49
CA SER A 170 -6.97 21.54 55.73
C SER A 170 -6.22 22.12 56.94
N SER A 171 -4.91 22.39 56.82
CA SER A 171 -4.13 22.97 57.91
C SER A 171 -4.59 24.40 58.26
N ILE A 172 -4.89 25.24 57.27
CA ILE A 172 -5.42 26.60 57.48
C ILE A 172 -6.77 26.55 58.19
N VAL A 173 -7.66 25.64 57.77
CA VAL A 173 -8.98 25.48 58.39
C VAL A 173 -8.84 25.02 59.85
N ILE A 174 -7.97 24.05 60.12
CA ILE A 174 -7.72 23.57 61.50
C ILE A 174 -7.16 24.71 62.37
N ILE A 175 -6.15 25.44 61.90
CA ILE A 175 -5.54 26.55 62.65
C ILE A 175 -6.57 27.66 62.90
N GLY A 176 -7.38 28.03 61.91
CA GLY A 176 -8.37 29.09 62.09
C GLY A 176 -9.55 28.68 62.98
N LEU A 177 -9.88 27.37 63.05
CA LEU A 177 -10.80 26.84 64.06
C LEU A 177 -10.22 26.98 65.47
N PHE A 178 -8.93 26.68 65.67
CA PHE A 178 -8.24 26.90 66.95
C PHE A 178 -8.17 28.38 67.35
N GLN A 179 -8.14 29.30 66.38
CA GLN A 179 -8.18 30.75 66.63
C GLN A 179 -9.58 31.31 66.94
N GLY A 180 -10.63 30.48 66.89
CA GLY A 180 -12.01 30.91 67.16
C GLY A 180 -12.64 31.75 66.03
N ARG A 181 -12.14 31.64 64.80
CA ARG A 181 -12.77 32.33 63.65
C ARG A 181 -14.12 31.70 63.30
N HIS A 182 -15.04 32.51 62.75
CA HIS A 182 -16.33 32.01 62.31
C HIS A 182 -16.18 31.00 61.15
N ILE A 183 -16.89 29.88 61.25
CA ILE A 183 -16.84 28.76 60.29
C ILE A 183 -17.15 29.22 58.85
N LEU A 184 -18.03 30.20 58.67
CA LEU A 184 -18.38 30.75 57.35
C LEU A 184 -17.19 31.48 56.69
N GLU A 185 -16.36 32.18 57.48
CA GLU A 185 -15.16 32.84 56.94
C GLU A 185 -14.10 31.82 56.54
N LEU A 186 -13.89 30.80 57.37
CA LEU A 186 -13.00 29.67 57.11
C LEU A 186 -13.39 28.90 55.84
N LEU A 187 -14.70 28.68 55.64
CA LEU A 187 -15.24 28.04 54.45
C LEU A 187 -14.95 28.88 53.19
N ASN A 188 -15.20 30.19 53.24
CA ASN A 188 -14.96 31.08 52.10
C ASN A 188 -13.48 31.12 51.71
N ILE A 189 -12.56 31.16 52.70
CA ILE A 189 -11.10 31.08 52.46
C ILE A 189 -10.73 29.72 51.84
N GLY A 190 -11.27 28.63 52.37
CA GLY A 190 -10.99 27.27 51.88
C GLY A 190 -11.44 27.06 50.43
N VAL A 191 -12.65 27.50 50.07
CA VAL A 191 -13.16 27.41 48.69
C VAL A 191 -12.35 28.30 47.75
N SER A 192 -12.01 29.52 48.17
CA SER A 192 -11.20 30.45 47.34
C SER A 192 -9.81 29.89 47.04
N LEU A 193 -9.15 29.29 48.04
CA LEU A 193 -7.86 28.61 47.86
C LEU A 193 -7.97 27.34 47.02
N ALA A 194 -9.07 26.59 47.16
CA ALA A 194 -9.31 25.38 46.37
C ALA A 194 -9.44 25.70 44.88
N VAL A 195 -10.24 26.72 44.53
CA VAL A 195 -10.41 27.16 43.13
C VAL A 195 -9.08 27.68 42.56
N ALA A 196 -8.33 28.47 43.34
CA ALA A 196 -7.02 28.99 42.92
C ALA A 196 -5.97 27.89 42.64
N ALA A 197 -6.13 26.70 43.23
CA ALA A 197 -5.21 25.58 43.05
C ALA A 197 -5.49 24.73 41.79
N ILE A 198 -6.63 24.92 41.12
CA ILE A 198 -6.97 24.17 39.90
C ILE A 198 -6.15 24.72 38.73
N PRO A 199 -5.35 23.91 38.02
CA PRO A 199 -4.51 24.37 36.93
C PRO A 199 -5.32 24.53 35.63
N GLU A 200 -6.27 25.47 35.61
CA GLU A 200 -7.20 25.69 34.47
C GLU A 200 -6.50 26.08 33.17
N GLY A 201 -5.36 26.77 33.24
CA GLY A 201 -4.62 27.20 32.06
C GLY A 201 -3.87 26.08 31.35
N LEU A 202 -3.55 24.98 32.05
CA LEU A 202 -2.64 23.95 31.53
C LEU A 202 -3.26 23.15 30.37
N PRO A 203 -4.52 22.68 30.43
CA PRO A 203 -5.19 22.03 29.29
C PRO A 203 -5.34 22.94 28.06
N ILE A 204 -5.57 24.24 28.27
CA ILE A 204 -5.74 25.23 27.19
C ILE A 204 -4.43 25.38 26.42
N VAL A 205 -3.32 25.61 27.12
CA VAL A 205 -2.00 25.78 26.51
C VAL A 205 -1.56 24.52 25.75
N VAL A 206 -1.81 23.34 26.30
CA VAL A 206 -1.48 22.06 25.63
C VAL A 206 -2.31 21.88 24.35
N THR A 207 -3.60 22.19 24.38
CA THR A 207 -4.46 22.07 23.19
C THR A 207 -4.00 23.02 22.08
N VAL A 208 -3.67 24.27 22.41
CA VAL A 208 -3.20 25.27 21.44
C VAL A 208 -1.85 24.87 20.83
N THR A 209 -0.91 24.39 21.65
CA THR A 209 0.41 23.98 21.15
C THR A 209 0.33 22.73 20.25
N LEU A 210 -0.49 21.74 20.62
CA LEU A 210 -0.75 20.56 19.77
C LEU A 210 -1.45 20.94 18.45
N ALA A 211 -2.40 21.88 18.49
CA ALA A 211 -3.08 22.36 17.29
C ALA A 211 -2.11 23.05 16.31
N ILE A 212 -1.19 23.88 16.82
CA ILE A 212 -0.13 24.48 15.99
C ILE A 212 0.75 23.37 15.37
N GLY A 213 1.09 22.33 16.14
CA GLY A 213 1.81 21.15 15.65
C GLY A 213 1.07 20.44 14.51
N GLN A 214 -0.22 20.19 14.68
CA GLN A 214 -1.09 19.62 13.64
C GLN A 214 -1.10 20.48 12.38
N MET A 215 -1.23 21.81 12.48
CA MET A 215 -1.21 22.70 11.31
C MET A 215 0.13 22.63 10.56
N ARG A 216 1.25 22.56 11.29
CA ARG A 216 2.59 22.40 10.69
C ARG A 216 2.77 21.04 10.01
N MET A 217 2.20 19.96 10.57
CA MET A 217 2.21 18.63 9.93
C MET A 217 1.33 18.61 8.68
N ALA A 218 0.14 19.21 8.73
CA ALA A 218 -0.77 19.30 7.60
C ALA A 218 -0.15 20.08 6.43
N ALA A 219 0.60 21.15 6.71
CA ALA A 219 1.36 21.89 5.71
C ALA A 219 2.44 21.04 5.00
N ARG A 220 2.80 19.88 5.55
CA ARG A 220 3.72 18.89 4.96
C ARG A 220 2.98 17.63 4.48
N ASN A 221 1.70 17.74 4.17
CA ASN A 221 0.83 16.64 3.72
C ASN A 221 0.65 15.50 4.75
N ALA A 222 0.91 15.73 6.04
CA ALA A 222 0.66 14.78 7.11
C ALA A 222 -0.57 15.21 7.92
N ILE A 223 -1.71 14.57 7.66
CA ILE A 223 -3.00 14.92 8.27
C ILE A 223 -3.18 14.16 9.58
N VAL A 224 -3.21 14.89 10.70
CA VAL A 224 -3.51 14.31 12.02
C VAL A 224 -4.99 14.49 12.33
N ARG A 225 -5.71 13.39 12.60
CA ARG A 225 -7.16 13.40 12.91
C ARG A 225 -7.47 13.64 14.39
N ARG A 226 -6.53 13.33 15.30
CA ARG A 226 -6.68 13.46 16.76
C ARG A 226 -5.49 14.23 17.33
N LEU A 227 -5.73 15.32 18.05
CA LEU A 227 -4.67 16.17 18.62
C LEU A 227 -3.63 15.40 19.47
N PRO A 228 -4.00 14.42 20.32
CA PRO A 228 -3.02 13.66 21.11
C PRO A 228 -2.03 12.82 20.26
N ALA A 229 -2.37 12.52 19.01
CA ALA A 229 -1.47 11.79 18.11
C ALA A 229 -0.23 12.60 17.73
N VAL A 230 -0.31 13.94 17.70
CA VAL A 230 0.85 14.82 17.45
C VAL A 230 1.97 14.57 18.47
N GLU A 231 1.57 14.41 19.73
CA GLU A 231 2.48 14.16 20.84
C GLU A 231 3.04 12.75 20.81
N THR A 232 2.16 11.77 20.59
CA THR A 232 2.54 10.36 20.50
C THR A 232 3.61 10.16 19.42
N LEU A 233 3.46 10.83 18.26
CA LEU A 233 4.44 10.80 17.17
C LEU A 233 5.83 11.33 17.58
N GLY A 234 5.88 12.34 18.46
CA GLY A 234 7.13 12.90 18.98
C GLY A 234 7.86 11.99 19.96
N CYS A 235 7.18 11.00 20.54
CA CYS A 235 7.72 10.08 21.53
C CYS A 235 7.76 8.63 21.03
N VAL A 236 7.71 8.40 19.72
CA VAL A 236 7.76 7.04 19.16
C VAL A 236 9.17 6.47 19.25
N ASN A 237 9.32 5.32 19.90
CA ASN A 237 10.57 4.57 19.98
C ASN A 237 10.57 3.36 19.03
N VAL A 238 9.40 2.86 18.65
CA VAL A 238 9.22 1.68 17.81
C VAL A 238 8.19 2.00 16.74
N VAL A 239 8.56 1.81 15.47
CA VAL A 239 7.66 1.98 14.33
C VAL A 239 7.30 0.60 13.79
N CYS A 240 6.02 0.23 13.92
CA CYS A 240 5.47 -0.93 13.23
C CYS A 240 4.86 -0.44 11.91
N SER A 241 5.38 -0.93 10.79
CA SER A 241 4.87 -0.59 9.46
C SER A 241 4.39 -1.84 8.76
N ASP A 242 3.26 -1.72 8.06
CA ASP A 242 2.88 -2.72 7.07
C ASP A 242 3.84 -2.66 5.86
N LYS A 243 3.97 -3.76 5.14
CA LYS A 243 4.78 -3.87 3.92
C LYS A 243 3.99 -3.32 2.74
N THR A 244 2.86 -3.96 2.43
CA THR A 244 2.16 -3.72 1.17
C THR A 244 1.34 -2.44 1.24
N GLY A 245 1.53 -1.54 0.28
CA GLY A 245 0.81 -0.26 0.23
C GLY A 245 1.28 0.80 1.24
N THR A 246 2.20 0.45 2.16
CA THR A 246 2.84 1.40 3.09
C THR A 246 4.32 1.58 2.77
N MET A 247 5.12 0.52 2.89
CA MET A 247 6.53 0.54 2.48
C MET A 247 6.69 0.37 0.96
N THR A 248 5.79 -0.41 0.35
CA THR A 248 5.73 -0.61 -1.10
C THR A 248 4.60 0.19 -1.73
N LYS A 249 4.74 0.54 -3.01
CA LYS A 249 3.67 1.20 -3.78
C LYS A 249 2.50 0.29 -4.13
N ASN A 250 2.56 -0.99 -3.76
CA ASN A 250 1.60 -2.01 -4.18
C ASN A 250 1.43 -2.08 -5.72
N GLU A 251 2.51 -1.82 -6.45
CA GLU A 251 2.57 -1.87 -7.91
C GLU A 251 3.67 -2.86 -8.31
N MET A 252 3.30 -3.90 -9.06
CA MET A 252 4.29 -4.86 -9.55
C MET A 252 5.22 -4.18 -10.56
N THR A 253 6.53 -4.29 -10.35
CA THR A 253 7.55 -3.62 -11.16
C THR A 253 8.68 -4.59 -11.47
N VAL A 254 9.23 -4.52 -12.68
CA VAL A 254 10.40 -5.33 -13.06
C VAL A 254 11.63 -4.79 -12.34
N SER A 255 12.36 -5.64 -11.63
CA SER A 255 13.56 -5.26 -10.86
C SER A 255 14.85 -5.50 -11.63
N HIS A 256 14.91 -6.60 -12.41
CA HIS A 256 16.09 -6.99 -13.16
C HIS A 256 15.71 -7.54 -14.54
N ILE A 257 16.56 -7.26 -15.53
CA ILE A 257 16.53 -7.88 -16.86
C ILE A 257 17.82 -8.66 -17.02
N VAL A 258 17.72 -9.88 -17.54
CA VAL A 258 18.87 -10.70 -17.90
C VAL A 258 18.77 -11.02 -19.39
N THR A 259 19.78 -10.64 -20.16
CA THR A 259 19.85 -10.92 -21.60
C THR A 259 20.47 -12.29 -21.87
N GLY A 260 20.31 -12.79 -23.11
CA GLY A 260 20.98 -14.02 -23.55
C GLY A 260 22.52 -13.94 -23.54
N SER A 261 23.07 -12.72 -23.52
CA SER A 261 24.49 -12.43 -23.30
C SER A 261 24.90 -12.49 -21.81
N PHE A 262 23.99 -12.89 -20.92
CA PHE A 262 24.17 -12.89 -19.45
C PHE A 262 24.44 -11.51 -18.85
N GLU A 263 24.08 -10.43 -19.55
CA GLU A 263 24.16 -9.09 -19.00
C GLU A 263 22.96 -8.86 -18.07
N ARG A 264 23.24 -8.40 -16.84
CA ARG A 264 22.20 -8.08 -15.86
C ARG A 264 22.02 -6.57 -15.78
N TYR A 265 20.82 -6.12 -16.11
CA TYR A 265 20.38 -4.74 -15.94
C TYR A 265 19.52 -4.65 -14.69
N THR A 266 19.95 -3.86 -13.72
CA THR A 266 19.15 -3.54 -12.54
C THR A 266 18.36 -2.27 -12.81
N ILE A 267 17.03 -2.37 -12.74
CA ILE A 267 16.12 -1.27 -12.99
C ILE A 267 15.92 -0.52 -11.67
N PRO A 268 16.24 0.77 -11.58
CA PRO A 268 15.94 1.53 -10.38
C PRO A 268 14.41 1.62 -10.24
N ILE A 269 13.90 1.21 -9.07
CA ILE A 269 12.53 1.50 -8.65
C ILE A 269 12.46 2.98 -8.24
N GLN A 270 12.82 3.88 -9.16
CA GLN A 270 12.68 5.32 -8.94
C GLN A 270 11.25 5.69 -9.23
N GLN A 271 10.68 6.49 -8.33
CA GLN A 271 9.49 7.26 -8.67
C GLN A 271 9.82 8.03 -9.94
N VAL A 272 9.05 7.83 -11.01
CA VAL A 272 9.02 8.75 -12.14
C VAL A 272 8.56 10.09 -11.56
N ASN A 273 9.50 10.89 -11.07
CA ASN A 273 9.30 12.32 -10.98
C ASN A 273 9.06 12.76 -12.41
N LYS A 274 7.93 13.42 -12.66
CA LYS A 274 7.51 13.93 -13.98
C LYS A 274 8.49 14.94 -14.62
N HIS A 275 9.74 15.03 -14.16
CA HIS A 275 10.71 16.06 -14.54
C HIS A 275 12.15 15.59 -14.79
N THR A 276 12.46 14.30 -14.84
CA THR A 276 13.79 13.84 -15.28
C THR A 276 13.68 12.63 -16.21
N ASP A 277 13.79 12.86 -17.52
CA ASP A 277 13.78 11.87 -18.61
C ASP A 277 15.09 11.06 -18.69
N THR A 278 15.62 10.60 -17.56
CA THR A 278 16.88 9.84 -17.54
C THR A 278 16.71 8.53 -16.77
N VAL A 279 16.64 7.43 -17.52
CA VAL A 279 16.74 6.08 -16.97
C VAL A 279 18.21 5.77 -16.69
N CYS A 280 18.61 5.75 -15.43
CA CYS A 280 19.92 5.27 -15.03
C CYS A 280 19.90 3.74 -14.95
N LEU A 281 20.56 3.06 -15.89
CA LEU A 281 20.71 1.61 -15.85
C LEU A 281 21.99 1.26 -15.08
N ARG A 282 21.86 0.38 -14.08
CA ARG A 282 22.99 -0.24 -13.42
C ARG A 282 23.30 -1.55 -14.15
N VAL A 283 24.47 -1.61 -14.78
CA VAL A 283 24.99 -2.84 -15.40
C VAL A 283 25.96 -3.47 -14.41
N ASP A 284 25.57 -4.62 -13.86
CA ASP A 284 26.46 -5.40 -13.00
C ASP A 284 27.21 -6.38 -13.91
N ASN A 285 28.39 -6.00 -14.43
CA ASN A 285 29.18 -6.91 -15.29
C ASN A 285 30.45 -7.41 -14.62
N PHE A 286 30.56 -8.74 -14.53
CA PHE A 286 31.85 -9.43 -14.52
C PHE A 286 32.47 -9.31 -15.92
N ASN A 287 33.51 -8.47 -16.05
CA ASN A 287 34.59 -8.52 -17.04
C ASN A 287 34.40 -8.11 -18.53
N TYR A 288 33.23 -7.67 -19.04
CA TYR A 288 33.09 -7.40 -20.50
C TYR A 288 32.99 -5.94 -20.98
N ILE A 289 32.90 -4.94 -20.08
CA ILE A 289 32.58 -3.55 -20.48
C ILE A 289 33.74 -2.80 -21.18
N ASN A 290 34.99 -3.19 -20.99
CA ASN A 290 36.12 -2.40 -21.49
C ASN A 290 36.31 -2.43 -23.02
N SER A 291 35.68 -3.36 -23.75
CA SER A 291 35.85 -3.48 -25.20
C SER A 291 34.83 -2.69 -26.02
N PHE A 292 33.63 -2.42 -25.48
CA PHE A 292 32.52 -1.81 -26.23
C PHE A 292 32.41 -0.29 -26.07
N ALA A 293 32.94 0.27 -24.98
CA ALA A 293 32.98 1.71 -24.75
C ALA A 293 33.89 2.45 -25.75
N ALA A 294 34.93 1.78 -26.26
CA ALA A 294 35.88 2.35 -27.21
C ALA A 294 35.31 2.57 -28.62
N SER A 295 34.23 1.86 -29.00
CA SER A 295 33.63 1.96 -30.34
C SER A 295 32.38 2.85 -30.42
N SER A 296 31.82 3.26 -29.28
CA SER A 296 30.42 3.73 -29.22
C SER A 296 30.23 5.18 -28.74
N GLY A 297 31.29 5.91 -28.38
CA GLY A 297 31.20 7.30 -27.91
C GLY A 297 30.44 7.49 -26.58
N ILE A 298 30.29 6.43 -25.78
CA ILE A 298 29.57 6.43 -24.50
C ILE A 298 30.56 6.82 -23.38
N ASN A 299 30.30 7.93 -22.68
CA ASN A 299 31.08 8.32 -21.51
C ASN A 299 30.71 7.44 -20.30
N VAL A 300 31.63 6.55 -19.94
CA VAL A 300 31.53 5.68 -18.76
C VAL A 300 32.14 6.40 -17.56
N THR A 301 31.36 6.71 -16.53
CA THR A 301 31.88 7.20 -15.25
C THR A 301 31.95 6.06 -14.24
N ASN A 302 33.17 5.70 -13.83
CA ASN A 302 33.41 4.72 -12.77
C ASN A 302 33.33 5.44 -11.42
N ASP A 303 32.29 5.17 -10.63
CA ASP A 303 32.29 5.54 -9.22
C ASP A 303 33.02 4.47 -8.38
N ILE A 304 33.60 4.89 -7.26
CA ILE A 304 34.64 4.25 -6.43
C ILE A 304 34.24 2.88 -5.80
N THR A 305 33.17 2.26 -6.27
CA THR A 305 32.67 0.95 -5.83
C THR A 305 32.55 -0.05 -6.99
N ASN A 306 33.54 -0.18 -7.89
CA ASN A 306 33.50 -1.13 -9.04
C ASN A 306 32.12 -1.15 -9.77
N THR A 307 31.45 -0.01 -9.84
CA THR A 307 30.06 0.09 -10.33
C THR A 307 30.05 0.98 -11.55
N THR A 308 29.61 0.45 -12.69
CA THR A 308 29.52 1.19 -13.94
C THR A 308 28.10 1.76 -14.07
N THR A 309 27.97 3.07 -13.91
CA THR A 309 26.68 3.76 -14.12
C THR A 309 26.69 4.36 -15.52
N ILE A 310 25.80 3.91 -16.41
CA ILE A 310 25.67 4.50 -17.75
C ILE A 310 24.68 5.66 -17.65
N LYS A 311 25.20 6.89 -17.75
CA LYS A 311 24.37 8.09 -17.99
C LYS A 311 24.17 8.24 -19.49
N LEU A 312 22.92 8.21 -19.94
CA LEU A 312 22.57 8.49 -21.33
C LEU A 312 22.64 10.01 -21.54
N ASN A 313 23.73 10.52 -22.13
CA ASN A 313 23.98 11.95 -22.29
C ASN A 313 23.26 12.56 -23.50
N GLU A 314 22.71 13.77 -23.29
CA GLU A 314 22.52 14.78 -24.31
C GLU A 314 23.83 15.03 -25.08
N ILE A 315 23.76 15.10 -26.41
CA ILE A 315 24.91 15.45 -27.25
C ILE A 315 25.18 16.94 -27.07
N SER A 316 26.21 17.29 -26.29
CA SER A 316 26.75 18.65 -26.23
C SER A 316 27.45 18.98 -27.54
N SER A 317 26.84 19.84 -28.36
CA SER A 317 27.48 20.45 -29.52
C SER A 317 28.66 21.32 -29.05
N GLN A 318 29.86 21.02 -29.55
CA GLN A 318 31.04 21.87 -29.41
C GLN A 318 30.81 23.22 -30.10
N SER A 319 30.90 24.33 -29.36
CA SER A 319 31.29 25.61 -29.93
C SER A 319 32.55 26.11 -29.23
N THR A 320 33.64 26.08 -29.98
CA THR A 320 34.90 26.77 -29.71
C THR A 320 34.70 28.27 -29.43
N GLY A 321 35.38 28.79 -28.40
CA GLY A 321 35.90 30.17 -28.43
C GLY A 321 35.21 31.24 -27.58
N MET A 322 36.02 31.81 -26.67
CA MET A 322 36.00 33.18 -26.14
C MET A 322 35.11 33.54 -24.92
N SER A 323 35.84 33.82 -23.84
CA SER A 323 35.60 34.75 -22.73
C SER A 323 34.69 35.96 -23.02
N ASN A 324 33.70 36.23 -22.15
CA ASN A 324 33.60 37.46 -21.34
C ASN A 324 32.20 37.69 -20.71
N ARG A 325 32.22 38.00 -19.40
CA ARG A 325 31.50 39.08 -18.67
C ARG A 325 29.98 39.32 -18.84
N THR A 326 29.30 39.19 -17.70
CA THR A 326 28.30 40.11 -17.07
C THR A 326 27.26 40.89 -17.90
N ASN A 327 26.03 40.85 -17.38
CA ASN A 327 25.02 41.92 -17.20
C ASN A 327 23.72 41.92 -18.05
N HIS A 328 22.61 41.92 -17.29
CA HIS A 328 21.41 42.77 -17.35
C HIS A 328 20.65 43.06 -18.68
N HIS A 329 19.31 42.96 -18.51
CA HIS A 329 18.23 43.78 -19.08
C HIS A 329 17.72 43.54 -20.52
N LEU A 330 16.37 43.43 -20.60
CA LEU A 330 15.41 44.00 -21.58
C LEU A 330 15.76 43.89 -23.09
N SER A 331 14.88 43.57 -24.04
CA SER A 331 13.50 43.97 -24.25
C SER A 331 13.01 43.39 -25.60
N GLN A 332 11.69 43.28 -25.73
CA GLN A 332 10.85 43.15 -26.94
C GLN A 332 11.48 43.39 -28.33
N MET A 333 11.17 42.49 -29.27
CA MET A 333 10.97 42.58 -30.74
C MET A 333 11.39 41.21 -31.33
N SER A 334 10.74 40.57 -32.31
CA SER A 334 9.73 40.93 -33.29
C SER A 334 9.13 39.63 -33.86
N GLN A 335 7.90 39.70 -34.37
CA GLN A 335 7.24 38.61 -35.10
C GLN A 335 7.97 38.34 -36.44
N THR A 336 8.45 37.12 -36.67
CA THR A 336 8.63 36.57 -38.03
C THR A 336 8.52 35.03 -38.04
N ASN A 337 7.49 34.55 -38.73
CA ASN A 337 7.36 33.23 -39.40
C ASN A 337 7.99 31.99 -38.74
N VAL A 338 7.29 31.39 -37.78
CA VAL A 338 7.44 29.95 -37.50
C VAL A 338 6.65 29.21 -38.58
N ARG A 339 7.33 28.78 -39.64
CA ARG A 339 6.84 27.72 -40.52
C ARG A 339 6.63 26.47 -39.66
N SER A 340 5.46 25.86 -39.81
CA SER A 340 5.08 24.58 -39.24
C SER A 340 6.16 23.52 -39.51
N ALA A 341 7.01 23.25 -38.53
CA ALA A 341 7.85 22.06 -38.51
C ALA A 341 6.98 20.90 -38.00
N SER A 342 6.90 19.85 -38.80
CA SER A 342 6.11 18.65 -38.50
C SER A 342 6.59 17.99 -37.19
N PHE A 343 5.67 17.33 -36.48
CA PHE A 343 5.87 16.58 -35.23
C PHE A 343 6.88 15.40 -35.34
N SER A 344 7.68 15.31 -36.40
CA SER A 344 8.62 14.22 -36.69
C SER A 344 10.08 14.52 -36.33
N GLU A 345 10.44 15.75 -35.93
CA GLU A 345 11.85 16.18 -35.78
C GLU A 345 12.41 16.22 -34.34
N LEU A 346 11.77 15.55 -33.37
CA LEU A 346 12.20 15.52 -31.95
C LEU A 346 12.63 14.11 -31.44
N ARG A 347 13.12 13.22 -32.31
CA ARG A 347 13.65 11.90 -31.90
C ARG A 347 15.17 11.86 -31.93
N THR A 348 15.81 11.91 -30.77
CA THR A 348 17.10 11.24 -30.58
C THR A 348 16.83 9.75 -30.33
N PRO A 349 17.31 8.82 -31.17
CA PRO A 349 17.13 7.39 -30.91
C PRO A 349 18.05 6.96 -29.77
N TYR A 350 17.48 6.62 -28.62
CA TYR A 350 18.22 5.92 -27.57
C TYR A 350 18.62 4.54 -28.11
N TYR A 351 19.93 4.30 -28.26
CA TYR A 351 20.45 3.07 -28.85
C TYR A 351 20.62 2.02 -27.74
N TYR A 352 19.66 1.10 -27.62
CA TYR A 352 19.74 -0.04 -26.69
C TYR A 352 20.48 -1.21 -27.33
N PRO A 353 21.12 -2.11 -26.54
CA PRO A 353 21.62 -3.38 -27.04
C PRO A 353 20.50 -4.14 -27.76
N PRO A 354 20.73 -4.74 -28.94
CA PRO A 354 19.69 -5.44 -29.71
C PRO A 354 18.99 -6.56 -28.92
N SER A 355 19.70 -7.20 -27.99
CA SER A 355 19.16 -8.21 -27.08
C SER A 355 18.14 -7.64 -26.10
N LEU A 356 18.39 -6.44 -25.58
CA LEU A 356 17.50 -5.74 -24.67
C LEU A 356 16.24 -5.24 -25.40
N ASP A 357 16.42 -4.67 -26.59
CA ASP A 357 15.31 -4.22 -27.44
C ASP A 357 14.37 -5.37 -27.79
N SER A 358 14.93 -6.53 -28.16
CA SER A 358 14.16 -7.76 -28.43
C SER A 358 13.35 -8.22 -27.22
N ILE A 359 13.91 -8.15 -26.00
CA ILE A 359 13.20 -8.54 -24.77
C ILE A 359 12.04 -7.58 -24.48
N LEU A 360 12.27 -6.27 -24.61
CA LEU A 360 11.23 -5.26 -24.41
C LEU A 360 10.11 -5.43 -25.45
N GLN A 361 10.46 -5.64 -26.71
CA GLN A 361 9.52 -5.90 -27.80
C GLN A 361 8.68 -7.15 -27.53
N ILE A 362 9.29 -8.26 -27.14
CA ILE A 362 8.57 -9.50 -26.78
C ILE A 362 7.63 -9.25 -25.59
N GLY A 363 8.09 -8.52 -24.57
CA GLY A 363 7.29 -8.16 -23.40
C GLY A 363 6.08 -7.27 -23.70
N CYS A 364 6.12 -6.48 -24.78
CA CYS A 364 4.97 -5.74 -25.30
C CYS A 364 4.05 -6.61 -26.17
N ILE A 365 4.59 -7.42 -27.07
CA ILE A 365 3.80 -8.21 -28.03
C ILE A 365 3.07 -9.37 -27.35
N CYS A 366 3.75 -10.12 -26.47
CA CYS A 366 3.21 -11.28 -25.77
C CYS A 366 2.56 -10.87 -24.43
N ASN A 367 1.57 -9.97 -24.52
CA ASN A 367 1.04 -9.27 -23.35
C ASN A 367 -0.40 -8.79 -23.59
N ASN A 368 -1.33 -9.15 -22.71
CA ASN A 368 -2.75 -8.80 -22.83
C ASN A 368 -3.15 -7.59 -21.99
N ALA A 369 -2.26 -7.10 -21.15
CA ALA A 369 -2.52 -5.91 -20.35
C ALA A 369 -2.57 -4.64 -21.21
N THR A 370 -3.34 -3.67 -20.73
CA THR A 370 -3.38 -2.33 -21.30
C THR A 370 -3.36 -1.31 -20.16
N ILE A 371 -2.58 -0.24 -20.33
CA ILE A 371 -2.53 0.86 -19.37
C ILE A 371 -3.29 2.02 -20.01
N ARG A 372 -4.41 2.45 -19.41
CA ARG A 372 -5.21 3.58 -19.87
C ARG A 372 -5.42 4.54 -18.70
N ASN A 373 -5.12 5.83 -18.89
CA ASN A 373 -5.25 6.86 -17.85
C ASN A 373 -4.54 6.48 -16.53
N ASP A 374 -3.34 5.90 -16.62
CA ASP A 374 -2.55 5.39 -15.48
C ASP A 374 -3.21 4.23 -14.70
N GLN A 375 -4.29 3.66 -15.22
CA GLN A 375 -4.94 2.47 -14.69
C GLN A 375 -4.56 1.24 -15.52
N LEU A 376 -4.15 0.17 -14.82
CA LEU A 376 -3.84 -1.13 -15.42
C LEU A 376 -5.11 -1.96 -15.61
N PHE A 377 -5.32 -2.45 -16.82
CA PHE A 377 -6.30 -3.47 -17.17
C PHE A 377 -5.56 -4.72 -17.62
N GLY A 378 -5.61 -5.80 -16.84
CA GLY A 378 -4.86 -7.04 -17.11
C GLY A 378 -4.14 -7.53 -15.86
N GLN A 379 -3.28 -8.53 -16.02
CA GLN A 379 -2.51 -9.07 -14.88
C GLN A 379 -1.42 -8.08 -14.43
N PRO A 380 -1.13 -7.96 -13.12
CA PRO A 380 -0.06 -7.10 -12.61
C PRO A 380 1.33 -7.39 -13.22
N THR A 381 1.62 -8.66 -13.48
CA THR A 381 2.86 -9.15 -14.12
C THR A 381 3.02 -8.59 -15.54
N GLU A 382 1.96 -8.68 -16.34
CA GLU A 382 1.90 -8.14 -17.69
C GLU A 382 1.97 -6.60 -17.68
N GLY A 383 1.28 -5.95 -16.74
CA GLY A 383 1.35 -4.51 -16.54
C GLY A 383 2.77 -4.00 -16.24
N ALA A 384 3.51 -4.75 -15.42
CA ALA A 384 4.91 -4.43 -15.08
C ALA A 384 5.81 -4.41 -16.32
N LEU A 385 5.60 -5.33 -17.27
CA LEU A 385 6.35 -5.38 -18.54
C LEU A 385 6.05 -4.17 -19.44
N LEU A 386 4.80 -3.71 -19.50
CA LEU A 386 4.44 -2.52 -20.26
C LEU A 386 4.99 -1.25 -19.63
N ARG A 387 4.95 -1.15 -18.29
CA ARG A 387 5.55 -0.05 -17.53
C ARG A 387 7.06 0.01 -17.76
N LEU A 388 7.71 -1.15 -17.82
CA LEU A 388 9.13 -1.27 -18.13
C LEU A 388 9.44 -0.72 -19.53
N ALA A 389 8.72 -1.17 -20.56
CA ALA A 389 8.92 -0.67 -21.92
C ALA A 389 8.74 0.85 -22.00
N ALA A 390 7.70 1.38 -21.34
CA ALA A 390 7.47 2.82 -21.25
C ALA A 390 8.60 3.58 -20.54
N GLN A 391 9.20 3.00 -19.49
CA GLN A 391 10.34 3.58 -18.79
C GLN A 391 11.54 3.72 -19.75
N PHE A 392 11.79 2.73 -20.60
CA PHE A 392 12.84 2.75 -21.62
C PHE A 392 12.48 3.59 -22.86
N HIS A 393 11.39 4.37 -22.82
CA HIS A 393 10.87 5.10 -23.99
C HIS A 393 10.70 4.19 -25.23
N ALA A 394 10.59 2.88 -25.04
CA ALA A 394 10.32 1.94 -26.11
C ALA A 394 8.88 2.17 -26.56
N LEU A 395 8.69 2.34 -27.87
CA LEU A 395 7.36 2.48 -28.43
C LEU A 395 6.57 1.20 -28.17
N ASP A 396 5.27 1.35 -27.90
CA ASP A 396 4.38 0.20 -27.90
C ASP A 396 4.24 -0.32 -29.33
N GLU A 397 5.08 -1.27 -29.69
CA GLU A 397 5.15 -1.78 -31.06
C GLU A 397 3.97 -2.69 -31.43
N ARG A 398 3.04 -2.96 -30.50
CA ARG A 398 1.86 -3.79 -30.77
C ARG A 398 1.06 -3.32 -32.00
N ALA A 399 1.05 -2.02 -32.28
CA ALA A 399 0.40 -1.46 -33.47
C ALA A 399 1.04 -1.94 -34.80
N PHE A 400 2.33 -2.26 -34.79
CA PHE A 400 3.07 -2.73 -35.97
C PHE A 400 2.97 -4.25 -36.15
N TYR A 401 2.32 -4.99 -35.25
CA TYR A 401 2.19 -6.44 -35.34
C TYR A 401 0.72 -6.85 -35.35
N THR A 402 0.34 -7.63 -36.36
CA THR A 402 -0.97 -8.29 -36.37
C THR A 402 -0.84 -9.66 -35.70
N ARG A 403 -1.57 -9.86 -34.59
CA ARG A 403 -1.65 -11.17 -33.92
C ARG A 403 -2.47 -12.13 -34.78
N LEU A 404 -1.86 -13.26 -35.16
CA LEU A 404 -2.51 -14.32 -35.93
C LEU A 404 -3.15 -15.38 -35.02
N GLN A 405 -2.45 -15.73 -33.94
CA GLN A 405 -2.88 -16.77 -33.02
C GLN A 405 -2.28 -16.52 -31.63
N GLU A 406 -3.02 -16.87 -30.59
CA GLU A 406 -2.61 -16.75 -29.21
C GLU A 406 -2.90 -18.05 -28.46
N TRP A 407 -1.92 -18.47 -27.66
CA TRP A 407 -2.09 -19.49 -26.63
C TRP A 407 -1.92 -18.78 -25.27
N PRO A 408 -3.02 -18.57 -24.53
CA PRO A 408 -2.96 -17.85 -23.26
C PRO A 408 -2.17 -18.64 -22.22
N PHE A 409 -1.70 -17.93 -21.20
CA PHE A 409 -1.04 -18.57 -20.07
C PHE A 409 -1.98 -19.56 -19.36
N SER A 410 -1.50 -20.77 -19.12
CA SER A 410 -2.18 -21.76 -18.27
C SER A 410 -1.20 -22.38 -17.30
N SER A 411 -1.67 -22.84 -16.14
CA SER A 411 -0.83 -23.52 -15.16
C SER A 411 -0.26 -24.86 -15.68
N GLU A 412 -0.92 -25.46 -16.67
CA GLU A 412 -0.48 -26.69 -17.33
C GLU A 412 0.65 -26.41 -18.34
N SER A 413 0.47 -25.41 -19.20
CA SER A 413 1.47 -25.01 -20.21
C SER A 413 2.66 -24.25 -19.61
N LYS A 414 2.45 -23.52 -18.50
CA LYS A 414 3.41 -22.63 -17.84
C LYS A 414 4.05 -21.58 -18.76
N MET A 415 3.42 -21.29 -19.89
CA MET A 415 3.90 -20.35 -20.89
C MET A 415 2.74 -19.70 -21.63
N MET A 416 2.99 -18.49 -22.13
CA MET A 416 2.12 -17.77 -23.08
C MET A 416 2.85 -17.65 -24.41
N ILE A 417 2.13 -17.85 -25.51
CA ILE A 417 2.69 -17.75 -26.87
C ILE A 417 1.77 -16.88 -27.73
N VAL A 418 2.34 -15.90 -28.41
CA VAL A 418 1.65 -15.11 -29.43
C VAL A 418 2.37 -15.29 -30.76
N LYS A 419 1.64 -15.76 -31.77
CA LYS A 419 2.08 -15.79 -33.16
C LYS A 419 1.59 -14.51 -33.83
N CYS A 420 2.51 -13.68 -34.31
CA CYS A 420 2.20 -12.43 -34.97
C CYS A 420 3.01 -12.24 -36.27
N VAL A 421 2.53 -11.36 -37.14
CA VAL A 421 3.23 -10.91 -38.36
C VAL A 421 3.38 -9.41 -38.30
N ARG A 422 4.57 -8.91 -38.68
CA ARG A 422 4.86 -7.48 -38.75
C ARG A 422 4.12 -6.87 -39.94
N ASN A 423 3.41 -5.78 -39.70
CA ASN A 423 2.77 -4.97 -40.72
C ASN A 423 3.85 -4.09 -41.38
N ILE A 424 4.16 -4.36 -42.65
CA ILE A 424 5.23 -3.67 -43.41
C ILE A 424 4.78 -2.28 -43.90
N SER A 425 3.51 -1.90 -43.67
CA SER A 425 2.85 -0.74 -44.28
C SER A 425 2.78 0.52 -43.42
N HIS A 426 3.58 0.65 -42.35
CA HIS A 426 3.57 1.81 -41.44
C HIS A 426 4.96 2.37 -41.17
#